data_AF-E2A5L0-F1
#
_entry.id   AF-E2A5L0-F1
#
_cell.length_a   1.000
_cell.length_b   1.000
_cell.length_c   1.000
_cell.angle_alpha   90.00
_cell.angle_beta   90.00
_cell.angle_gamma   90.00
#
_symmetry.space_group_name_H-M   'P 1'
#
loop_
_entity.id
_entity.type
_entity.pdbx_description
1 polymer ?
#
loop_
_entity_poly.entity_id
_entity_poly.type
_entity_poly.pdbx_seq_one_letter_code
_entity_poly.pdbx_strand_id
1 'polypeptide(L)'
;LHFPGKRDNDAEAFLLRIKEARAIVPISDADLFKCLPLFLSEVALYWVRLESGNWRDWNDFEAAWRGRFGDPDYQYALRDEIFRRTQGEYETAADYLTCLRALLSRMTPPWPLEEQLNFAHRNMLPRLQIAIRQQEFRDFATL
;
A
#
# COMPACT_ATOMS: atom_id res chain seq x y z
N LEU A 1 16.43 2.04 5.27
CA LEU A 1 15.70 2.20 3.99
C LEU A 1 16.73 2.28 2.88
N HIS A 2 16.89 1.23 2.09
CA HIS A 2 17.91 1.19 1.06
C HIS A 2 17.42 0.30 -0.10
N PHE A 3 17.29 0.86 -1.30
CA PHE A 3 16.75 0.16 -2.46
C PHE A 3 17.75 0.16 -3.63
N PRO A 4 18.24 -1.01 -4.09
CA PRO A 4 19.23 -1.07 -5.16
C PRO A 4 18.63 -1.06 -6.57
N GLY A 5 17.35 -1.39 -6.75
CA GLY A 5 16.69 -1.41 -8.07
C GLY A 5 16.82 -2.71 -8.84
N LYS A 6 16.94 -3.84 -8.14
CA LYS A 6 16.92 -5.19 -8.72
C LYS A 6 15.48 -5.69 -8.82
N ARG A 7 15.23 -6.65 -9.73
CA ARG A 7 13.87 -7.17 -10.04
C ARG A 7 13.18 -7.86 -8.86
N ASP A 8 13.93 -8.38 -7.91
CA ASP A 8 13.45 -9.04 -6.70
C ASP A 8 13.16 -8.06 -5.55
N ASN A 9 13.42 -6.76 -5.74
CA ASN A 9 13.12 -5.75 -4.74
C ASN A 9 11.68 -5.26 -4.85
N ASP A 10 11.01 -5.17 -3.71
CA ASP A 10 9.64 -4.67 -3.64
C ASP A 10 9.62 -3.13 -3.75
N ALA A 11 9.39 -2.66 -4.98
CA ALA A 11 9.30 -1.25 -5.31
C ALA A 11 8.11 -0.56 -4.62
N GLU A 12 7.02 -1.28 -4.35
CA GLU A 12 5.82 -0.73 -3.71
C GLU A 12 6.01 -0.61 -2.20
N ALA A 13 6.69 -1.58 -1.57
CA ALA A 13 7.10 -1.47 -0.17
C ALA A 13 8.08 -0.31 0.05
N PHE A 14 8.96 -0.02 -0.91
CA PHE A 14 9.79 1.19 -0.84
C PHE A 14 8.96 2.46 -0.90
N LEU A 15 8.05 2.58 -1.88
CA LEU A 15 7.15 3.73 -2.00
C LEU A 15 6.32 3.95 -0.73
N LEU A 16 5.75 2.88 -0.18
CA LEU A 16 4.94 2.93 1.04
C LEU A 16 5.72 3.57 2.19
N ARG A 17 6.95 3.13 2.42
CA ARG A 17 7.79 3.69 3.50
C ARG A 17 8.14 5.16 3.30
N ILE A 18 8.33 5.61 2.05
CA ILE A 18 8.52 7.04 1.79
C ILE A 18 7.24 7.83 2.06
N LYS A 19 6.06 7.29 1.71
CA LYS A 19 4.76 7.91 2.06
C LYS A 19 4.58 8.05 3.57
N GLU A 20 4.90 6.99 4.32
CA GLU A 20 4.86 7.01 5.79
C GLU A 20 5.80 8.09 6.36
N ALA A 21 7.04 8.18 5.85
CA ALA A 21 7.98 9.21 6.30
C ALA A 21 7.49 10.63 6.00
N ARG A 22 6.89 10.87 4.82
CA ARG A 22 6.29 12.15 4.42
C ARG A 22 5.11 12.56 5.31
N ALA A 23 4.35 11.59 5.83
CA ALA A 23 3.23 11.87 6.74
C ALA A 23 3.70 12.36 8.12
N ILE A 24 4.94 12.05 8.50
CA ILE A 24 5.54 12.43 9.79
C ILE A 24 6.27 13.77 9.68
N VAL A 25 7.04 13.94 8.60
CA VAL A 25 7.91 15.11 8.42
C VAL A 25 7.36 16.00 7.30
N PRO A 26 6.95 17.25 7.59
CA PRO A 26 6.53 18.18 6.55
C PRO A 26 7.75 18.55 5.69
N ILE A 27 7.83 17.93 4.52
CA ILE A 27 8.87 18.15 3.51
C ILE A 27 8.21 18.48 2.18
N SER A 28 8.76 19.46 1.45
CA SER A 28 8.31 19.77 0.10
C SER A 28 8.68 18.64 -0.86
N ASP A 29 7.94 18.48 -1.96
CA ASP A 29 8.30 17.49 -3.00
C ASP A 29 9.71 17.73 -3.54
N ALA A 30 10.04 19.00 -3.79
CA ALA A 30 11.35 19.41 -4.28
C ALA A 30 12.50 19.03 -3.33
N ASP A 31 12.31 19.18 -2.01
CA ASP A 31 13.33 18.80 -1.04
C ASP A 31 13.39 17.30 -0.84
N LEU A 32 12.25 16.61 -0.89
CA LEU A 32 12.22 15.15 -0.86
C LEU A 32 13.01 14.55 -2.02
N PHE A 33 12.88 15.09 -3.23
CA PHE A 33 13.63 14.60 -4.40
C PHE A 33 15.14 14.75 -4.23
N LYS A 34 15.60 15.81 -3.58
CA LYS A 34 17.02 15.98 -3.22
C LYS A 34 17.48 14.95 -2.18
N CYS A 35 16.59 14.49 -1.31
CA CYS A 35 16.88 13.50 -0.28
C CYS A 35 16.77 12.04 -0.77
N LEU A 36 15.99 11.76 -1.83
CA LEU A 36 15.80 10.41 -2.36
C LEU A 36 17.12 9.62 -2.57
N PRO A 37 18.19 10.22 -3.13
CA PRO A 37 19.49 9.55 -3.29
C PRO A 37 20.06 8.94 -2.00
N LEU A 38 19.69 9.43 -0.81
CA LEU A 38 20.17 8.91 0.47
C LEU A 38 19.58 7.52 0.80
N PHE A 39 18.49 7.12 0.15
CA PHE A 39 17.78 5.86 0.39
C PHE A 39 17.98 4.84 -0.72
N LEU A 40 18.88 5.13 -1.68
CA LEU A 40 19.03 4.38 -2.92
C LEU A 40 20.48 3.97 -3.15
N SER A 41 20.66 2.87 -3.87
CA SER A 41 21.98 2.45 -4.35
C SER A 41 21.92 1.89 -5.75
N GLU A 42 23.10 1.56 -6.28
CA GLU A 42 23.26 0.87 -7.57
C GLU A 42 22.42 1.55 -8.67
N VAL A 43 21.67 0.76 -9.45
CA VAL A 43 20.90 1.26 -10.61
C VAL A 43 19.80 2.24 -10.21
N ALA A 44 19.17 2.06 -9.05
CA ALA A 44 18.13 2.98 -8.58
C ALA A 44 18.69 4.38 -8.28
N LEU A 45 19.87 4.44 -7.65
CA LEU A 45 20.54 5.71 -7.36
C LEU A 45 20.90 6.47 -8.64
N TYR A 46 21.48 5.79 -9.64
CA TYR A 46 21.83 6.41 -10.91
C TYR A 46 20.58 6.92 -11.64
N TRP A 47 19.52 6.12 -11.69
CA TRP A 47 18.27 6.48 -12.33
C TRP A 47 17.64 7.71 -11.69
N VAL A 48 17.51 7.75 -10.35
CA VAL A 48 16.91 8.92 -9.67
C VAL A 48 17.70 10.19 -9.92
N ARG A 49 19.04 10.15 -9.92
CA ARG A 49 19.86 11.34 -10.19
C ARG A 49 19.66 11.92 -11.59
N LEU A 50 19.31 11.08 -12.57
CA LEU A 50 19.06 11.51 -13.94
C LEU A 50 17.63 12.03 -14.11
N GLU A 51 16.66 11.34 -13.49
CA GLU A 51 15.23 11.63 -13.69
C GLU A 51 14.66 12.67 -12.75
N SER A 52 15.28 12.94 -11.59
CA SER A 52 14.68 13.78 -10.55
C SER A 52 14.39 15.22 -10.98
N GLY A 53 15.09 15.72 -12.00
CA GLY A 53 14.84 17.05 -12.58
C GLY A 53 13.57 17.13 -13.41
N ASN A 54 12.98 15.99 -13.80
CA ASN A 54 11.79 15.91 -14.65
C ASN A 54 10.48 15.89 -13.83
N TRP A 55 10.54 15.66 -12.52
CA TRP A 55 9.35 15.54 -11.67
C TRP A 55 8.93 16.88 -11.10
N ARG A 56 7.67 17.27 -11.30
CA ARG A 56 7.11 18.52 -10.77
C ARG A 56 6.53 18.33 -9.38
N ASP A 57 5.93 17.18 -9.16
CA ASP A 57 5.27 16.81 -7.91
C ASP A 57 5.48 15.32 -7.62
N TRP A 58 5.02 14.91 -6.44
CA TRP A 58 5.09 13.53 -5.99
C TRP A 58 4.42 12.52 -6.93
N ASN A 59 3.36 12.91 -7.64
CA ASN A 59 2.66 12.00 -8.55
C ASN A 59 3.51 11.69 -9.78
N ASP A 60 4.23 12.69 -10.32
CA ASP A 60 5.21 12.48 -11.40
C ASP A 60 6.27 11.45 -10.97
N PHE A 61 6.80 11.56 -9.74
CA PHE A 61 7.75 10.59 -9.20
C PHE A 61 7.13 9.19 -9.04
N GLU A 62 5.94 9.08 -8.44
CA GLU A 62 5.28 7.77 -8.26
C GLU A 62 5.07 7.05 -9.60
N ALA A 63 4.61 7.78 -10.62
CA ALA A 63 4.40 7.24 -11.94
C ALA A 63 5.72 6.77 -12.58
N ALA A 64 6.78 7.59 -12.52
CA ALA A 64 8.09 7.24 -13.04
C ALA A 64 8.70 6.04 -12.30
N TRP A 65 8.57 5.99 -10.97
CA TRP A 65 9.07 4.90 -10.14
C TRP A 65 8.39 3.58 -10.48
N ARG A 66 7.05 3.56 -10.54
CA ARG A 66 6.29 2.36 -10.92
C ARG A 66 6.60 1.92 -12.35
N GLY A 67 6.74 2.87 -13.28
CA GLY A 67 7.12 2.56 -14.66
C GLY A 67 8.52 1.94 -14.78
N ARG A 68 9.44 2.28 -13.88
CA ARG A 68 10.83 1.79 -13.93
C ARG A 68 11.08 0.52 -13.12
N PHE A 69 10.51 0.42 -11.93
CA PHE A 69 10.79 -0.61 -10.93
C PHE A 69 9.57 -1.37 -10.44
N GLY A 70 8.36 -0.88 -10.71
CA GLY A 70 7.12 -1.55 -10.34
C GLY A 70 6.87 -2.79 -11.19
N ASP A 71 6.11 -3.72 -10.62
CA ASP A 71 5.53 -4.83 -11.37
C ASP A 71 4.26 -4.33 -12.10
N PRO A 72 4.18 -4.44 -13.44
CA PRO A 72 2.99 -4.05 -14.20
C PRO A 72 1.71 -4.74 -13.73
N ASP A 73 1.82 -5.97 -13.21
CA ASP A 73 0.69 -6.77 -12.76
C ASP A 73 0.39 -6.60 -11.27
N TYR A 74 1.11 -5.71 -10.57
CA TYR A 74 1.00 -5.50 -9.13
C TYR A 74 -0.43 -5.29 -8.64
N GLN A 75 -1.19 -4.40 -9.28
CA GLN A 75 -2.57 -4.12 -8.87
C GLN A 75 -3.51 -5.31 -9.15
N TYR A 76 -3.22 -6.13 -10.17
CA TYR A 76 -3.97 -7.35 -10.43
C TYR A 76 -3.66 -8.42 -9.39
N ALA A 77 -2.38 -8.66 -9.10
CA ALA A 77 -1.93 -9.59 -8.07
C ALA A 77 -2.47 -9.21 -6.68
N LEU A 78 -2.45 -7.92 -6.34
CA LEU A 78 -3.00 -7.40 -5.08
C LEU A 78 -4.51 -7.62 -4.97
N ARG A 79 -5.26 -7.42 -6.07
CA ARG A 79 -6.71 -7.71 -6.08
C ARG A 79 -6.98 -9.18 -5.85
N ASP A 80 -6.24 -10.06 -6.52
CA ASP A 80 -6.34 -11.50 -6.33
C ASP A 80 -6.04 -11.92 -4.89
N GLU A 81 -5.01 -11.32 -4.28
CA GLU A 81 -4.67 -11.54 -2.87
C GLU A 81 -5.80 -11.09 -1.94
N ILE A 82 -6.36 -9.90 -2.16
CA ILE A 82 -7.51 -9.38 -1.39
C ILE A 82 -8.72 -10.31 -1.56
N PHE A 83 -9.05 -10.74 -2.77
CA PHE A 83 -10.22 -11.60 -3.01
C PHE A 83 -10.09 -12.99 -2.41
N ARG A 84 -8.87 -13.51 -2.26
CA ARG A 84 -8.62 -14.80 -1.60
C ARG A 84 -8.55 -14.66 -0.08
N ARG A 85 -8.54 -13.45 0.46
CA ARG A 85 -8.37 -13.20 1.88
C ARG A 85 -9.66 -13.46 2.65
N THR A 86 -9.67 -14.55 3.42
CA THR A 86 -10.71 -14.88 4.40
C THR A 86 -10.10 -15.03 5.79
N GLN A 87 -10.87 -14.81 6.85
CA GLN A 87 -10.41 -15.01 8.22
C GLN A 87 -10.08 -16.50 8.45
N GLY A 88 -8.85 -16.77 8.89
CA GLY A 88 -8.42 -18.13 9.23
C GLY A 88 -9.17 -18.71 10.43
N GLU A 89 -9.27 -20.03 10.52
CA GLU A 89 -9.97 -20.73 11.63
C GLU A 89 -9.43 -20.34 13.02
N TYR A 90 -8.11 -20.19 13.11
CA TYR A 90 -7.38 -19.83 14.34
C TYR A 90 -6.96 -18.36 14.39
N GLU A 91 -7.41 -17.55 13.42
CA GLU A 91 -7.04 -16.15 13.32
C GLU A 91 -8.05 -15.28 14.09
N THR A 92 -7.54 -14.34 14.89
CA THR A 92 -8.40 -13.39 15.59
C THR A 92 -9.03 -12.42 14.59
N ALA A 93 -10.23 -11.90 14.90
CA ALA A 93 -10.86 -10.90 14.04
C ALA A 93 -9.99 -9.65 13.87
N ALA A 94 -9.32 -9.21 14.94
CA ALA A 94 -8.44 -8.04 14.92
C ALA A 94 -7.22 -8.22 13.99
N ASP A 95 -6.58 -9.40 14.02
CA ASP A 95 -5.45 -9.69 13.13
C ASP A 95 -5.91 -9.78 11.68
N TYR A 96 -7.03 -10.46 11.45
CA TYR A 96 -7.66 -10.54 10.13
C TYR A 96 -7.93 -9.15 9.53
N LEU A 97 -8.62 -8.29 10.29
CA LEU A 97 -8.97 -6.94 9.85
C LEU A 97 -7.72 -6.10 9.65
N THR A 98 -6.72 -6.20 10.53
CA THR A 98 -5.43 -5.50 10.37
C THR A 98 -4.76 -5.86 9.05
N CYS A 99 -4.61 -7.16 8.77
CA CYS A 99 -3.98 -7.65 7.55
C CYS A 99 -4.78 -7.25 6.30
N LEU A 100 -6.11 -7.40 6.32
CA LEU A 100 -6.95 -7.02 5.20
C LEU A 100 -6.89 -5.51 4.92
N ARG A 101 -6.92 -4.68 5.95
CA ARG A 101 -6.76 -3.21 5.81
C ARG A 101 -5.41 -2.84 5.22
N ALA A 102 -4.34 -3.53 5.62
CA ALA A 102 -3.02 -3.29 5.04
C ALA A 102 -3.02 -3.57 3.53
N LEU A 103 -3.68 -4.65 3.08
CA LEU A 103 -3.84 -4.94 1.65
C LEU A 103 -4.71 -3.88 0.93
N LEU A 104 -5.89 -3.57 1.48
CA LEU A 104 -6.82 -2.60 0.91
C LEU A 104 -6.20 -1.19 0.79
N SER A 105 -5.35 -0.80 1.73
CA SER A 105 -4.66 0.51 1.71
C SER A 105 -3.73 0.71 0.51
N ARG A 106 -3.33 -0.38 -0.15
CA ARG A 106 -2.43 -0.39 -1.32
C ARG A 106 -3.19 -0.34 -2.65
N MET A 107 -4.52 -0.42 -2.62
CA MET A 107 -5.35 -0.39 -3.82
C MET A 107 -5.39 1.00 -4.45
N THR A 108 -5.22 1.04 -5.77
CA THR A 108 -5.39 2.26 -6.57
C THR A 108 -6.35 1.98 -7.74
N PRO A 109 -7.51 2.65 -7.83
CA PRO A 109 -8.09 3.55 -6.83
C PRO A 109 -8.50 2.82 -5.53
N PRO A 110 -8.60 3.53 -4.40
CA PRO A 110 -9.08 2.94 -3.15
C PRO A 110 -10.56 2.56 -3.28
N TRP A 111 -10.96 1.46 -2.65
CA TRP A 111 -12.36 1.07 -2.56
C TRP A 111 -13.12 2.01 -1.62
N PRO A 112 -14.41 2.29 -1.85
CA PRO A 112 -15.26 2.97 -0.88
C PRO A 112 -15.24 2.26 0.47
N LEU A 113 -15.22 3.01 1.58
CA LEU A 113 -15.16 2.44 2.93
C LEU A 113 -16.28 1.41 3.18
N GLU A 114 -17.49 1.70 2.73
CA GLU A 114 -18.62 0.78 2.85
C GLU A 114 -18.37 -0.55 2.14
N GLU A 115 -17.78 -0.54 0.94
CA GLU A 115 -17.41 -1.74 0.22
C GLU A 115 -16.33 -2.53 0.95
N GLN A 116 -15.33 -1.82 1.51
CA GLN A 116 -14.28 -2.45 2.32
C GLN A 116 -14.85 -3.16 3.55
N LEU A 117 -15.75 -2.52 4.30
CA LEU A 117 -16.36 -3.09 5.49
C LEU A 117 -17.27 -4.27 5.15
N ASN A 118 -18.08 -4.13 4.09
CA ASN A 118 -18.93 -5.21 3.60
C ASN A 118 -18.10 -6.42 3.16
N PHE A 119 -17.00 -6.20 2.44
CA PHE A 119 -16.08 -7.26 2.05
C PHE A 119 -15.42 -7.91 3.26
N ALA A 120 -14.92 -7.11 4.21
CA ALA A 120 -14.29 -7.60 5.42
C ALA A 120 -15.23 -8.51 6.22
N HIS A 121 -16.45 -8.04 6.51
CA HIS A 121 -17.48 -8.78 7.25
C HIS A 121 -17.87 -10.09 6.57
N ARG A 122 -18.12 -10.08 5.26
CA ARG A 122 -18.49 -11.28 4.48
C ARG A 122 -17.41 -12.36 4.48
N ASN A 123 -16.15 -11.97 4.70
CA ASN A 123 -15.00 -12.88 4.71
C ASN A 123 -14.52 -13.22 6.13
N MET A 124 -15.23 -12.79 7.18
CA MET A 124 -15.02 -13.24 8.56
C MET A 124 -15.55 -14.68 8.77
N LEU A 125 -15.19 -15.29 9.89
CA LEU A 125 -15.74 -16.61 10.27
C LEU A 125 -17.28 -16.55 10.39
N PRO A 126 -18.02 -17.59 9.96
CA PRO A 126 -19.48 -17.60 9.97
C PRO A 126 -20.11 -17.24 11.33
N ARG A 127 -19.51 -17.69 12.43
CA ARG A 127 -19.97 -17.36 13.80
C ARG A 127 -19.96 -15.86 14.09
N LEU A 128 -19.00 -15.11 13.55
CA LEU A 128 -18.89 -13.67 13.73
C LEU A 128 -19.83 -12.92 12.78
N GLN A 129 -20.04 -13.44 11.57
CA GLN A 129 -21.02 -12.88 10.63
C GLN A 129 -22.44 -12.88 11.20
N ILE A 130 -22.79 -13.91 11.98
CA ILE A 130 -24.09 -14.03 12.66
C ILE A 130 -24.16 -13.09 13.87
N ALA A 131 -23.07 -12.96 14.61
CA ALA A 131 -23.02 -12.18 15.84
C ALA A 131 -23.01 -10.66 15.60
N ILE A 132 -22.35 -10.21 14.54
CA ILE A 132 -22.18 -8.79 14.19
C ILE A 132 -23.11 -8.46 13.04
N ARG A 133 -24.07 -7.55 13.25
CA ARG A 133 -24.98 -7.12 12.18
C ARG A 133 -24.37 -5.96 11.39
N GLN A 134 -24.68 -5.87 10.09
CA GLN A 134 -24.19 -4.78 9.22
C GLN A 134 -24.51 -3.36 9.72
N GLN A 135 -25.58 -3.21 10.51
CA GLN A 135 -26.00 -1.91 11.04
C GLN A 135 -25.19 -1.48 12.28
N GLU A 136 -24.41 -2.39 12.88
CA GLU A 136 -23.69 -2.19 14.14
C GLU A 136 -22.30 -1.58 13.95
N PHE A 137 -21.78 -1.56 12.72
CA PHE A 137 -20.46 -0.99 12.41
C PHE A 137 -20.53 0.09 11.33
N ARG A 138 -19.63 1.07 11.43
CA ARG A 138 -19.47 2.17 10.47
C ARG A 138 -18.02 2.36 10.03
N ASP A 139 -17.09 1.70 10.70
CA ASP A 139 -15.66 1.72 10.45
C ASP A 139 -15.04 0.40 10.92
N PHE A 140 -13.73 0.24 10.72
CA PHE A 140 -12.99 -0.95 11.11
C PHE A 140 -12.72 -1.06 12.62
N ALA A 141 -13.01 -0.03 13.41
CA ALA A 141 -12.85 -0.08 14.87
C ALA A 141 -14.12 -0.61 15.55
N THR A 142 -15.27 -0.39 14.91
CA THR A 142 -16.59 -0.85 15.36
C THR A 142 -17.00 -2.19 14.77
N LEU A 143 -16.35 -2.64 13.68
CA LEU A 143 -16.43 -3.99 13.13
C LEU A 143 -15.54 -4.96 13.91
#